data_AF-A0A1I4V089-F1
#
_entry.id   AF-A0A1I4V089-F1
#
_cell.length_a   1.000
_cell.length_b   1.000
_cell.length_c   1.000
_cell.angle_alpha   90.00
_cell.angle_beta   90.00
_cell.angle_gamma   90.00
#
_symmetry.space_group_name_H-M   'P 1'
#
loop_
_entity.id
_entity.type
_entity.pdbx_description
1 polymer ?
#
loop_
_entity_poly.entity_id
_entity_poly.type
_entity_poly.pdbx_seq_one_letter_code
_entity_poly.pdbx_strand_id
1 'polypeptide(L)' 'MPFSPNHLAELNLLLQFPSTSMQEGIKVHAHSAAPETVRAAESLFAKGLISQKDGGYLTPMGTEAVELTHKLQSILTSK' A
#
# COMPACT_ATOMS: atom_id res chain seq x y z
N MET A 1 0.22 -8.25 -18.71
CA MET A 1 -1.06 -8.65 -18.10
C MET A 1 -1.66 -7.43 -17.41
N PRO A 2 -2.97 -7.16 -17.53
CA PRO A 2 -3.62 -6.09 -16.78
C PRO A 2 -3.61 -6.38 -15.28
N PHE A 3 -3.66 -5.33 -14.45
CA PHE A 3 -3.74 -5.51 -13.00
C PHE A 3 -5.04 -6.21 -12.61
N SER A 4 -4.92 -7.35 -11.93
CA SER A 4 -6.07 -8.01 -11.32
C SER A 4 -6.69 -7.12 -10.23
N PRO A 5 -7.98 -7.27 -9.90
CA PRO A 5 -8.63 -6.50 -8.83
C PRO A 5 -7.87 -6.58 -7.49
N ASN A 6 -7.23 -7.73 -7.19
CA ASN A 6 -6.32 -7.87 -6.05
C ASN A 6 -5.11 -6.93 -6.11
N HIS A 7 -4.46 -6.79 -7.27
CA HIS A 7 -3.30 -5.90 -7.42
C HIS A 7 -3.73 -4.44 -7.39
N LEU A 8 -4.90 -4.12 -7.93
CA LEU A 8 -5.51 -2.80 -7.78
C LEU A 8 -5.80 -2.48 -6.32
N ALA A 9 -6.29 -3.43 -5.53
CA ALA A 9 -6.47 -3.27 -4.09
C ALA A 9 -5.12 -3.10 -3.35
N GLU A 10 -4.08 -3.83 -3.74
CA GLU A 10 -2.71 -3.65 -3.23
C GLU A 10 -2.19 -2.24 -3.53
N LEU A 11 -2.31 -1.75 -4.77
CA LEU A 11 -1.91 -0.39 -5.15
C LEU A 11 -2.73 0.68 -4.41
N ASN A 12 -4.04 0.50 -4.31
CA ASN A 12 -4.94 1.47 -3.65
C ASN A 12 -4.65 1.51 -2.13
N LEU A 13 -4.31 0.37 -1.54
CA LEU A 13 -3.81 0.32 -0.17
C LEU A 13 -2.46 1.06 -0.04
N LEU A 14 -1.51 0.84 -0.96
CA LEU A 14 -0.22 1.55 -0.99
C LEU A 14 -0.39 3.07 -1.10
N LEU A 15 -1.35 3.54 -1.91
CA LEU A 15 -1.67 4.97 -2.07
C LEU A 15 -2.30 5.60 -0.83
N GLN A 16 -2.94 4.79 0.03
CA GLN A 16 -3.45 5.32 1.28
C GLN A 16 -2.33 5.66 2.26
N PHE A 17 -1.11 5.10 2.11
CA PHE A 17 0.03 5.44 2.98
C PHE A 17 0.54 6.87 2.71
N PRO A 18 0.79 7.71 3.74
CA PRO A 18 1.25 9.07 3.55
C PRO A 18 2.71 8.99 3.14
N SER A 19 2.99 9.35 1.89
CA SER A 19 4.36 9.34 1.37
C SER A 19 5.29 10.35 2.05
N THR A 20 4.76 11.27 2.88
CA THR A 20 5.56 12.38 3.44
C THR A 20 6.33 12.04 4.70
N SER A 21 6.02 10.94 5.37
CA SER A 21 6.56 10.64 6.69
C SER A 21 7.03 9.20 6.73
N MET A 22 8.30 8.98 6.42
CA MET A 22 9.03 7.74 6.78
C MET A 22 8.94 7.41 8.29
N GLN A 23 8.44 8.34 9.12
CA GLN A 23 8.22 8.21 10.56
C GLN A 23 6.74 8.15 10.98
N GLU A 24 5.77 8.35 10.10
CA GLU A 24 4.34 8.19 10.42
C GLU A 24 3.82 6.95 9.69
N GLY A 25 3.97 5.80 10.35
CA GLY A 25 3.29 4.60 9.92
C GLY A 25 1.78 4.83 9.86
N ILE A 26 1.12 4.31 8.83
CA ILE A 26 -0.35 4.23 8.85
C ILE A 26 -0.74 3.11 9.80
N LYS A 27 -1.60 3.42 10.77
CA LYS A 27 -2.42 2.38 11.39
C LYS A 27 -3.55 2.06 10.44
N VAL A 28 -3.38 1.02 9.62
CA VAL A 28 -4.51 0.46 8.87
C VAL A 28 -5.32 -0.27 9.92
N HIS A 29 -6.34 0.40 10.49
CA HIS A 29 -7.24 -0.29 11.40
C HIS A 29 -7.92 -1.41 10.61
N ALA A 30 -7.40 -2.64 10.70
CA ALA A 30 -7.94 -3.80 10.01
C ALA A 30 -9.40 -4.08 10.40
N HIS A 31 -9.87 -3.49 11.50
CA HIS A 31 -11.25 -3.51 11.94
C HIS A 31 -12.17 -2.58 11.12
N SER A 32 -11.63 -1.54 10.49
CA SER A 32 -12.38 -0.57 9.69
C SER A 32 -12.10 -0.67 8.19
N ALA A 33 -11.11 -1.49 7.80
CA ALA A 33 -10.73 -1.73 6.42
C ALA A 33 -11.56 -2.86 5.80
N ALA A 34 -11.89 -2.75 4.53
CA ALA A 34 -12.63 -3.78 3.81
C ALA A 34 -11.86 -5.12 3.79
N PRO A 35 -12.54 -6.28 3.76
CA PRO A 35 -11.87 -7.59 3.70
C PRO A 35 -10.94 -7.73 2.48
N GLU A 36 -11.21 -6.99 1.40
CA GLU A 36 -10.34 -6.89 0.22
C GLU A 36 -9.03 -6.17 0.54
N THR A 37 -9.08 -5.11 1.35
CA THR A 37 -7.92 -4.38 1.85
C THR A 37 -7.07 -5.24 2.78
N VAL A 38 -7.70 -6.06 3.63
CA VAL A 38 -6.99 -6.98 4.52
C VAL A 38 -6.23 -8.04 3.70
N ARG A 39 -6.87 -8.64 2.69
CA ARG A 39 -6.18 -9.58 1.78
C ARG A 39 -5.04 -8.94 1.00
N ALA A 40 -5.21 -7.69 0.57
CA ALA A 40 -4.16 -6.93 -0.09
C ALA A 40 -2.98 -6.67 0.88
N ALA A 41 -3.26 -6.28 2.12
CA ALA A 41 -2.24 -6.10 3.15
C ALA A 41 -1.47 -7.40 3.45
N GLU A 42 -2.17 -8.53 3.61
CA GLU A 42 -1.52 -9.83 3.81
C GLU A 42 -0.62 -10.23 2.64
N SER A 43 -1.06 -9.96 1.40
CA SER A 43 -0.27 -10.20 0.19
C SER A 43 0.98 -9.32 0.13
N LEU A 44 0.86 -8.04 0.49
CA LEU A 44 2.00 -7.11 0.61
C LEU A 44 2.94 -7.49 1.75
N PHE A 45 2.42 -8.00 2.87
CA PHE A 45 3.19 -8.50 4.00
C PHE A 45 3.97 -9.77 3.63
N ALA A 46 3.33 -10.70 2.92
CA ALA A 46 3.98 -11.90 2.39
C ALA A 46 5.12 -11.54 1.41
N LYS A 47 5.00 -10.41 0.69
CA LYS A 47 6.06 -9.86 -0.16
C LYS A 47 7.12 -9.05 0.59
N GLY A 48 6.94 -8.81 1.90
CA GLY A 48 7.88 -8.04 2.73
C GLY A 48 7.82 -6.52 2.52
N LEU A 49 6.74 -6.00 1.94
CA LEU A 49 6.54 -4.56 1.70
C LEU A 49 5.99 -3.84 2.94
N ILE A 50 5.24 -4.54 3.78
CA ILE A 50 4.78 -4.01 5.07
C ILE A 50 5.36 -4.85 6.21
N SER A 51 5.64 -4.20 7.34
CA SER A 51 6.23 -4.86 8.50
C SER A 51 5.18 -5.55 9.37
N GLN A 52 3.90 -5.24 9.20
CA GLN A 52 2.80 -5.85 9.94
C GLN A 52 1.59 -6.05 9.02
N LYS A 53 0.86 -7.16 9.21
CA LYS A 53 -0.42 -7.44 8.53
C LYS A 53 -1.50 -6.37 8.75
N ASP A 54 -1.36 -5.56 9.80
CA ASP A 54 -2.27 -4.45 10.19
C ASP A 54 -1.81 -3.10 9.62
N GLY A 55 -0.94 -3.11 8.62
CA GLY A 55 -0.46 -1.89 7.95
C GLY A 55 0.55 -1.05 8.74
N GLY A 56 1.00 -1.51 9.93
CA GLY A 56 1.84 -0.75 10.87
C GLY A 56 2.93 0.14 10.27
N TYR A 57 4.05 -0.45 9.82
CA TYR A 57 5.16 0.30 9.23
C TYR A 57 5.46 -0.21 7.83
N LEU A 58 5.75 0.70 6.91
CA LEU A 58 6.34 0.33 5.63
C LEU A 58 7.78 -0.14 5.87
N THR A 59 8.16 -1.24 5.23
CA THR A 59 9.58 -1.60 5.14
C THR A 59 10.26 -0.67 4.14
N PRO A 60 11.61 -0.58 4.10
CA PRO A 60 12.30 0.19 3.06
C PRO A 60 11.83 -0.15 1.63
N MET A 61 11.60 -1.44 1.32
CA MET A 61 11.03 -1.86 0.03
C MET A 61 9.56 -1.41 -0.14
N GLY A 62 8.78 -1.41 0.94
CA GLY A 62 7.41 -0.88 0.92
C GLY A 62 7.35 0.60 0.61
N THR A 63 8.25 1.37 1.19
CA THR A 63 8.34 2.82 0.95
C THR A 63 8.66 3.09 -0.52
N GLU A 64 9.63 2.39 -1.10
CA GLU A 64 9.91 2.47 -2.54
C GLU A 64 8.68 2.11 -3.38
N ALA A 65 7.94 1.06 -3.00
CA ALA A 65 6.72 0.67 -3.69
C ALA A 65 5.61 1.74 -3.59
N VAL A 66 5.42 2.37 -2.43
CA VAL A 66 4.47 3.47 -2.24
C VAL A 66 4.88 4.67 -3.09
N GLU A 67 6.15 5.09 -3.03
CA GLU A 67 6.65 6.22 -3.84
C GLU A 67 6.45 5.97 -5.33
N LEU A 68 6.81 4.77 -5.82
CA LEU A 68 6.58 4.39 -7.21
C LEU A 68 5.10 4.42 -7.57
N THR A 69 4.23 3.94 -6.69
CA THR A 69 2.78 3.93 -6.91
C THR A 69 2.22 5.35 -6.94
N HIS A 70 2.62 6.21 -6.01
CA HIS A 70 2.25 7.63 -5.97
C HIS A 70 2.74 8.37 -7.21
N LYS A 71 3.97 8.09 -7.65
CA LYS A 71 4.55 8.65 -8.87
C LYS A 71 3.79 8.18 -10.11
N LEU A 72 3.44 6.90 -10.18
CA LEU A 72 2.70 6.32 -11.29
C LEU A 72 1.27 6.87 -11.35
N GLN A 73 0.60 7.04 -10.20
CA GLN A 73 -0.69 7.71 -10.11
C GLN A 73 -0.61 9.19 -10.48
N SER A 74 0.43 9.89 -10.01
CA SER A 74 0.69 11.27 -10.40
C SER A 74 0.89 11.36 -11.92
N ILE A 75 1.65 10.46 -12.55
CA ILE A 75 1.82 10.42 -14.01
C ILE A 75 0.49 10.13 -14.72
N LEU A 76 -0.32 9.20 -14.22
CA LEU A 76 -1.63 8.85 -14.79
C LEU A 76 -2.67 9.96 -14.64
N THR A 77 -2.59 10.74 -13.56
CA THR A 77 -3.53 11.84 -13.26
C THR A 77 -3.04 13.20 -13.73
N SER A 78 -1.73 13.36 -13.96
CA SER A 78 -1.09 14.56 -14.48
C SER A 78 -1.44 14.66 -15.96
N LYS A 79 -2.25 15.67 -16.25
CA LYS A 79 -2.75 16.00 -17.59
C LYS A 79 -1.73 16.79 -18.40
#